data_AF-A0AAJ2IF99-F1
#
_entry.id   AF-A0AAJ2IF99-F1
#
_cell.length_a   1.000
_cell.length_b   1.000
_cell.length_c   1.000
_cell.angle_alpha   90.00
_cell.angle_beta   90.00
_cell.angle_gamma   90.00
#
_symmetry.space_group_name_H-M   'P 1'
#
loop_
_entity.id
_entity.type
_entity.pdbx_description
1 polymer ?
#
loop_
_entity_poly.entity_id
_entity_poly.type
_entity_poly.pdbx_seq_one_letter_code
_entity_poly.pdbx_strand_id
1 'polypeptide(L)'
;MQFDGLHAVADYAALYTCLRQVAFADFLRERLGSFESRCDPAERSVVFTSTASSDPGGQRDCVRSRATLIAVIESDAIVWGWAHPRGEPAGPAAALRDVGARFGVDDFAVPRVSLPPSLSRDQIADYRTEAIDIVAAAAVESTGISPYWTAQHDDGDLAVYLLDDVALPEPTFADFATTMPTVMRSLAVNDHRVAIHGMAARRGWHISWRTGSDGGRSPICDVTDGESVAHVEFDRRARPVDFSCELVGQA
;
A
#
# COMPACT_ATOMS: atom_id res chain seq x y z
N MET A 1 -6.04 -6.78 18.09
CA MET A 1 -4.96 -6.38 19.02
C MET A 1 -3.86 -7.44 18.98
N GLN A 2 -3.22 -7.60 17.81
CA GLN A 2 -2.04 -8.47 17.66
C GLN A 2 -0.93 -7.76 16.84
N PHE A 3 -1.20 -6.56 16.28
CA PHE A 3 -0.31 -5.86 15.37
C PHE A 3 -0.38 -4.33 15.53
N ASP A 4 -0.70 -3.83 16.74
CA ASP A 4 -1.10 -2.42 16.90
C ASP A 4 -0.02 -1.42 16.44
N GLY A 5 1.25 -1.75 16.62
CA GLY A 5 2.37 -0.95 16.13
C GLY A 5 2.54 -1.02 14.61
N LEU A 6 2.45 -2.21 14.02
CA LEU A 6 2.47 -2.42 12.57
C LEU A 6 1.33 -1.65 11.89
N HIS A 7 0.12 -1.74 12.45
CA HIS A 7 -1.05 -1.03 11.95
C HIS A 7 -0.89 0.49 12.03
N ALA A 8 -0.27 1.03 13.09
CA ALA A 8 -0.08 2.47 13.18
C ALA A 8 0.77 3.02 12.01
N VAL A 9 1.82 2.28 11.63
CA VAL A 9 2.69 2.65 10.49
C VAL A 9 1.98 2.41 9.16
N ALA A 10 1.31 1.27 9.01
CA ALA A 10 0.57 0.94 7.80
C ALA A 10 -0.59 1.92 7.54
N ASP A 11 -1.40 2.23 8.56
CA ASP A 11 -2.53 3.15 8.46
C ASP A 11 -2.06 4.52 7.96
N TYR A 12 -0.92 5.03 8.43
CA TYR A 12 -0.37 6.33 8.02
C TYR A 12 -0.04 6.38 6.52
N ALA A 13 0.49 5.30 5.94
CA ALA A 13 0.88 5.25 4.53
C ALA A 13 -0.14 4.55 3.61
N ALA A 14 -1.24 4.01 4.15
CA ALA A 14 -2.18 3.19 3.39
C ALA A 14 -2.77 3.91 2.19
N LEU A 15 -3.23 5.15 2.37
CA LEU A 15 -3.85 5.92 1.28
C LEU A 15 -2.83 6.29 0.19
N TYR A 16 -1.63 6.71 0.58
CA TYR A 16 -0.54 6.96 -0.37
C TYR A 16 -0.20 5.69 -1.16
N THR A 17 -0.02 4.57 -0.47
CA THR A 17 0.29 3.27 -1.07
C THR A 17 -0.79 2.83 -2.04
N CYS A 18 -2.07 3.01 -1.67
CA CYS A 18 -3.21 2.73 -2.53
C CYS A 18 -3.19 3.57 -3.82
N LEU A 19 -2.98 4.89 -3.73
CA LEU A 19 -2.90 5.76 -4.90
C LEU A 19 -1.71 5.40 -5.81
N ARG A 20 -0.58 5.02 -5.22
CA ARG A 20 0.59 4.53 -5.98
C ARG A 20 0.27 3.21 -6.71
N GLN A 21 -0.49 2.31 -6.10
CA GLN A 21 -0.95 1.08 -6.76
C GLN A 21 -1.94 1.35 -7.88
N VAL A 22 -2.86 2.30 -7.72
CA VAL A 22 -3.78 2.71 -8.79
C VAL A 22 -2.99 3.25 -9.99
N ALA A 23 -2.08 4.19 -9.75
CA ALA A 23 -1.19 4.73 -10.79
C ALA A 23 -0.34 3.64 -11.47
N PHE A 24 0.14 2.65 -10.70
CA PHE A 24 0.89 1.54 -11.25
C PHE A 24 0.04 0.63 -12.14
N ALA A 25 -1.17 0.30 -11.71
CA ALA A 25 -2.09 -0.52 -12.47
C ALA A 25 -2.50 0.15 -13.79
N ASP A 26 -2.72 1.47 -13.76
CA ASP A 26 -3.03 2.27 -14.93
C ASP A 26 -1.83 2.32 -15.89
N PHE A 27 -0.63 2.57 -15.36
CA PHE A 27 0.62 2.54 -16.14
C PHE A 27 0.82 1.20 -16.87
N LEU A 28 0.66 0.07 -16.19
CA LEU A 28 0.81 -1.25 -16.83
C LEU A 28 -0.28 -1.49 -17.89
N ARG A 29 -1.52 -1.08 -17.62
CA ARG A 29 -2.64 -1.23 -18.55
C ARG A 29 -2.44 -0.41 -19.82
N GLU A 30 -2.01 0.84 -19.69
CA GLU A 30 -1.71 1.71 -20.83
C GLU A 30 -0.53 1.20 -21.64
N ARG A 31 0.51 0.68 -20.96
CA ARG A 31 1.75 0.27 -21.60
C ARG A 31 1.68 -1.11 -22.27
N LEU A 32 1.01 -2.06 -21.63
CA LEU A 32 1.04 -3.48 -22.02
C LEU A 32 -0.34 -4.04 -22.37
N GLY A 33 -1.43 -3.34 -22.00
CA GLY A 33 -2.78 -3.88 -22.04
C GLY A 33 -2.91 -5.07 -21.09
N SER A 34 -3.23 -6.24 -21.64
CA SER A 34 -3.14 -7.50 -20.91
C SER A 34 -1.69 -7.95 -20.82
N PHE A 35 -1.26 -8.36 -19.62
CA PHE A 35 0.11 -8.80 -19.38
C PHE A 35 0.18 -10.05 -18.51
N GLU A 36 1.30 -10.76 -18.62
CA GLU A 36 1.75 -11.76 -17.67
C GLU A 36 2.93 -11.21 -16.87
N SER A 37 3.15 -11.69 -15.65
CA SER A 37 4.28 -11.28 -14.82
C SER A 37 5.13 -12.48 -14.45
N ARG A 38 6.44 -12.28 -14.40
CA ARG A 38 7.40 -13.26 -13.89
C ARG A 38 8.32 -12.57 -12.89
N CYS A 39 8.37 -13.09 -11.67
CA CYS A 39 9.38 -12.73 -10.70
C CYS A 39 10.58 -13.66 -10.86
N ASP A 40 11.78 -13.08 -10.96
CA ASP A 40 13.04 -13.79 -10.86
C ASP A 40 13.70 -13.43 -9.52
N PRO A 41 13.63 -14.31 -8.51
CA PRO A 41 14.24 -14.07 -7.21
C PRO A 41 15.77 -13.99 -7.26
N ALA A 42 16.41 -14.67 -8.22
CA ALA A 42 17.86 -14.66 -8.37
C ALA A 42 18.35 -13.34 -8.99
N GLU A 43 17.65 -12.85 -10.00
CA GLU A 43 17.92 -11.55 -10.62
C GLU A 43 17.28 -10.37 -9.87
N ARG A 44 16.51 -10.64 -8.81
CA ARG A 44 15.77 -9.66 -7.99
C ARG A 44 14.98 -8.69 -8.85
N SER A 45 14.21 -9.24 -9.77
CA SER A 45 13.46 -8.45 -10.72
C SER A 45 12.10 -9.05 -11.01
N VAL A 46 11.16 -8.19 -11.38
CA VAL A 46 9.87 -8.58 -11.93
C VAL A 46 9.81 -8.08 -13.37
N VAL A 47 9.39 -8.95 -14.28
CA VAL A 47 9.18 -8.63 -15.68
C VAL A 47 7.71 -8.81 -16.01
N PHE A 48 7.09 -7.75 -16.50
CA PHE A 48 5.75 -7.73 -17.04
C PHE A 48 5.83 -7.79 -18.56
N THR A 49 5.15 -8.74 -19.18
CA THR A 49 5.21 -8.98 -20.63
C THR A 49 3.81 -8.90 -21.22
N SER A 50 3.62 -8.13 -22.29
CA SER A 50 2.32 -8.06 -22.96
C SER A 50 1.92 -9.42 -23.54
N THR A 51 0.65 -9.79 -23.37
CA THR A 51 0.06 -11.01 -23.95
C THR A 51 -0.69 -10.73 -25.25
N ALA A 52 -0.81 -9.46 -25.66
CA ALA A 52 -1.52 -9.06 -26.87
C ALA A 52 -0.70 -9.27 -28.16
N SER A 53 0.64 -9.31 -28.07
CA SER A 53 1.53 -9.53 -29.21
C SER A 53 1.95 -10.99 -29.31
N SER A 54 1.28 -11.73 -30.20
CA SER A 54 1.61 -13.10 -30.60
C SER A 54 2.45 -13.17 -31.87
N ASP A 55 3.13 -12.07 -32.24
CA ASP A 55 3.94 -12.02 -33.45
C ASP A 55 5.24 -12.84 -33.25
N PRO A 56 5.45 -13.97 -33.96
CA PRO A 56 6.53 -14.93 -33.66
C PRO A 56 7.95 -14.39 -33.88
N GLY A 57 8.09 -13.21 -34.48
CA GLY A 57 9.37 -12.52 -34.72
C GLY A 57 9.43 -11.10 -34.16
N GLY A 58 8.38 -10.64 -33.48
CA GLY A 58 8.32 -9.30 -32.88
C GLY A 58 8.86 -9.28 -31.46
N GLN A 59 9.64 -8.25 -31.12
CA GLN A 59 10.01 -8.00 -29.72
C GLN A 59 8.73 -7.71 -28.92
N ARG A 60 8.40 -8.58 -27.95
CA ARG A 60 7.25 -8.34 -27.06
C ARG A 60 7.54 -7.13 -26.18
N ASP A 61 6.58 -6.22 -26.09
CA ASP A 61 6.66 -5.12 -25.13
C ASP A 61 6.73 -5.68 -23.71
N CYS A 62 7.73 -5.21 -22.96
CA CYS A 62 7.91 -5.58 -21.58
C CYS A 62 8.28 -4.38 -20.72
N VAL A 63 7.93 -4.47 -19.44
CA VAL A 63 8.39 -3.57 -18.38
C VAL A 63 9.16 -4.44 -17.39
N ARG A 64 10.40 -4.05 -17.11
CA ARG A 64 11.23 -4.71 -16.10
C ARG A 64 11.44 -3.76 -14.93
N SER A 65 11.38 -4.29 -13.73
CA SER A 65 11.64 -3.56 -12.51
C SER A 65 12.49 -4.37 -11.53
N ARG A 66 13.38 -3.70 -10.80
CA ARG A 66 14.06 -4.27 -9.63
C ARG A 66 13.04 -4.49 -8.51
N ALA A 67 13.04 -5.71 -7.97
CA ALA A 67 12.12 -6.16 -6.94
C ALA A 67 12.86 -6.50 -5.65
N THR A 68 12.55 -5.78 -4.59
CA THR A 68 13.11 -6.02 -3.26
C THR A 68 12.12 -6.82 -2.43
N LEU A 69 12.50 -8.02 -1.98
CA LEU A 69 11.66 -8.83 -1.09
C LEU A 69 11.52 -8.13 0.27
N ILE A 70 10.29 -7.79 0.62
CA ILE A 70 9.95 -7.12 1.89
C ILE A 70 9.43 -8.11 2.92
N ALA A 71 8.60 -9.05 2.51
CA ALA A 71 8.09 -10.09 3.39
C ALA A 71 7.61 -11.30 2.59
N VAL A 72 7.53 -12.43 3.28
CA VAL A 72 6.80 -13.62 2.85
C VAL A 72 5.68 -13.86 3.86
N ILE A 73 4.45 -13.97 3.36
CA ILE A 73 3.26 -14.27 4.12
C ILE A 73 3.02 -15.77 3.98
N GLU A 74 3.36 -16.49 5.03
CA GLU A 74 3.20 -17.94 5.14
C GLU A 74 1.77 -18.29 5.62
N SER A 75 1.53 -19.56 5.93
CA SER A 75 0.23 -19.98 6.48
C SER A 75 -0.04 -19.49 7.91
N ASP A 76 1.01 -19.29 8.70
CA ASP A 76 0.95 -19.02 10.15
C ASP A 76 1.84 -17.86 10.59
N ALA A 77 2.56 -17.19 9.67
CA ALA A 77 3.37 -16.03 10.00
C ALA A 77 3.62 -15.08 8.83
N ILE A 78 4.07 -13.88 9.17
CA ILE A 78 4.78 -12.96 8.28
C ILE A 78 6.27 -13.09 8.59
N VAL A 79 7.09 -13.39 7.59
CA VAL A 79 8.56 -13.41 7.70
C VAL A 79 9.14 -12.25 6.92
N TRP A 80 9.86 -11.35 7.60
CA TRP A 80 10.41 -10.16 6.97
C TRP A 80 11.58 -10.50 6.04
N GLY A 81 11.71 -9.76 4.95
CA GLY A 81 12.75 -9.93 3.93
C GLY A 81 14.16 -9.74 4.46
N TRP A 82 14.36 -8.96 5.53
CA TRP A 82 15.67 -8.85 6.18
C TRP A 82 16.05 -10.12 6.98
N ALA A 83 15.09 -10.98 7.28
CA ALA A 83 15.30 -12.24 7.99
C ALA A 83 15.10 -13.48 7.10
N HIS A 84 14.39 -13.34 5.99
CA HIS A 84 14.04 -14.45 5.12
C HIS A 84 15.25 -14.95 4.31
N PRO A 85 15.45 -16.27 4.11
CA PRO A 85 16.60 -16.80 3.35
C PRO A 85 16.72 -16.31 1.91
N ARG A 86 15.60 -15.97 1.27
CA ARG A 86 15.56 -15.38 -0.09
C ARG A 86 15.73 -13.85 -0.10
N GLY A 87 15.79 -13.21 1.06
CA GLY A 87 15.88 -11.77 1.19
C GLY A 87 17.29 -11.27 1.50
N GLU A 88 17.39 -10.01 1.93
CA GLU A 88 18.65 -9.32 2.13
C GLU A 88 18.75 -8.72 3.53
N PRO A 89 19.61 -9.26 4.42
CA PRO A 89 19.68 -8.80 5.82
C PRO A 89 20.05 -7.32 6.03
N ALA A 90 20.76 -6.74 5.06
CA ALA A 90 21.16 -5.33 5.04
C ALA A 90 20.58 -4.58 3.81
N GLY A 91 19.59 -5.16 3.13
CA GLY A 91 18.90 -4.52 2.01
C GLY A 91 17.81 -3.55 2.47
N PRO A 92 17.00 -3.00 1.56
CA PRO A 92 15.98 -2.00 1.91
C PRO A 92 14.96 -2.48 2.95
N ALA A 93 14.66 -3.80 3.00
CA ALA A 93 13.80 -4.37 4.03
C ALA A 93 14.32 -4.17 5.46
N ALA A 94 15.63 -3.94 5.66
CA ALA A 94 16.19 -3.64 6.97
C ALA A 94 15.67 -2.32 7.57
N ALA A 95 15.16 -1.40 6.74
CA ALA A 95 14.55 -0.17 7.20
C ALA A 95 13.33 -0.41 8.10
N LEU A 96 12.57 -1.50 7.87
CA LEU A 96 11.47 -1.91 8.76
C LEU A 96 12.01 -2.19 10.17
N ARG A 97 13.08 -2.99 10.28
CA ARG A 97 13.73 -3.30 11.56
C ARG A 97 14.22 -2.04 12.25
N ASP A 98 14.80 -1.11 11.50
CA ASP A 98 15.33 0.15 12.03
C ASP A 98 14.21 1.07 12.53
N VAL A 99 13.10 1.17 11.78
CA VAL A 99 11.87 1.86 12.21
C VAL A 99 11.29 1.19 13.47
N GLY A 100 11.25 -0.14 13.49
CA GLY A 100 10.84 -0.94 14.65
C GLY A 100 11.62 -0.59 15.91
N ALA A 101 12.95 -0.63 15.82
CA ALA A 101 13.83 -0.29 16.92
C ALA A 101 13.71 1.18 17.36
N ARG A 102 13.53 2.10 16.41
CA ARG A 102 13.45 3.53 16.68
C ARG A 102 12.14 3.95 17.35
N PHE A 103 11.03 3.36 16.93
CA PHE A 103 9.69 3.78 17.35
C PHE A 103 8.98 2.77 18.27
N GLY A 104 9.64 1.67 18.63
CA GLY A 104 9.08 0.65 19.53
C GLY A 104 7.98 -0.19 18.87
N VAL A 105 8.12 -0.47 17.57
CA VAL A 105 7.22 -1.38 16.84
C VAL A 105 7.83 -2.77 16.84
N ASP A 106 7.51 -3.55 17.88
CA ASP A 106 8.10 -4.87 18.14
C ASP A 106 7.93 -5.84 16.96
N ASP A 107 6.81 -5.76 16.25
CA ASP A 107 6.51 -6.60 15.07
C ASP A 107 7.56 -6.46 13.97
N PHE A 108 8.19 -5.29 13.81
CA PHE A 108 9.27 -5.11 12.85
C PHE A 108 10.64 -5.56 13.35
N ALA A 109 10.82 -5.63 14.68
CA ALA A 109 12.08 -5.97 15.31
C ALA A 109 12.32 -7.49 15.38
N VAL A 110 11.26 -8.30 15.27
CA VAL A 110 11.35 -9.76 15.28
C VAL A 110 11.41 -10.33 13.86
N PRO A 111 12.20 -11.40 13.60
CA PRO A 111 12.31 -12.00 12.25
C PRO A 111 10.99 -12.50 11.65
N ARG A 112 10.08 -12.96 12.52
CA ARG A 112 8.84 -13.66 12.18
C ARG A 112 7.75 -13.19 13.12
N VAL A 113 6.63 -12.74 12.57
CA VAL A 113 5.45 -12.32 13.32
C VAL A 113 4.35 -13.36 13.14
N SER A 114 3.92 -14.00 14.22
CA SER A 114 2.91 -15.06 14.16
C SER A 114 1.53 -14.50 13.80
N LEU A 115 0.84 -15.20 12.90
CA LEU A 115 -0.57 -14.94 12.58
C LEU A 115 -1.50 -15.54 13.65
N PRO A 116 -2.75 -15.05 13.74
CA PRO A 116 -3.73 -15.62 14.65
C PRO A 116 -3.95 -17.12 14.39
N PRO A 117 -4.01 -17.97 15.44
CA PRO A 117 -4.28 -19.39 15.26
C PRO A 117 -5.74 -19.62 14.82
N SER A 118 -5.98 -20.72 14.09
CA SER A 118 -7.32 -21.25 13.79
C SER A 118 -8.14 -20.49 12.75
N LEU A 119 -7.51 -19.82 11.78
CA LEU A 119 -8.23 -19.28 10.63
C LEU A 119 -8.79 -20.43 9.76
N SER A 120 -10.08 -20.35 9.41
CA SER A 120 -10.66 -21.22 8.38
C SER A 120 -10.03 -20.92 7.01
N ARG A 121 -10.20 -21.82 6.03
CA ARG A 121 -9.62 -21.62 4.69
C ARG A 121 -10.04 -20.29 4.05
N ASP A 122 -11.31 -19.91 4.16
CA ASP A 122 -11.82 -18.66 3.58
C ASP A 122 -11.26 -17.46 4.36
N GLN A 123 -11.17 -17.56 5.69
CA GLN A 123 -10.55 -16.52 6.51
C GLN A 123 -9.06 -16.35 6.22
N ILE A 124 -8.35 -17.41 5.83
CA ILE A 124 -6.94 -17.31 5.42
C ILE A 124 -6.79 -16.45 4.16
N ALA A 125 -7.69 -16.57 3.19
CA ALA A 125 -7.60 -15.81 1.94
C ALA A 125 -7.86 -14.31 2.16
N ASP A 126 -8.92 -13.98 2.89
CA ASP A 126 -9.25 -12.60 3.24
C ASP A 126 -8.14 -11.97 4.09
N TYR A 127 -7.67 -12.72 5.10
CA TYR A 127 -6.59 -12.28 5.99
C TYR A 127 -5.27 -12.07 5.23
N ARG A 128 -4.93 -12.95 4.27
CA ARG A 128 -3.72 -12.79 3.45
C ARG A 128 -3.77 -11.50 2.63
N THR A 129 -4.93 -11.17 2.09
CA THR A 129 -5.12 -9.92 1.32
C THR A 129 -4.91 -8.70 2.23
N GLU A 130 -5.54 -8.71 3.41
CA GLU A 130 -5.36 -7.64 4.40
C GLU A 130 -3.89 -7.53 4.87
N ALA A 131 -3.23 -8.66 5.13
CA ALA A 131 -1.83 -8.71 5.52
C ALA A 131 -0.91 -8.15 4.44
N ILE A 132 -1.19 -8.40 3.14
CA ILE A 132 -0.46 -7.80 2.03
C ILE A 132 -0.54 -6.28 2.11
N ASP A 133 -1.74 -5.72 2.25
CA ASP A 133 -1.94 -4.28 2.25
C ASP A 133 -1.25 -3.60 3.44
N ILE A 134 -1.34 -4.22 4.62
CA ILE A 134 -0.66 -3.74 5.83
C ILE A 134 0.85 -3.78 5.66
N VAL A 135 1.41 -4.93 5.23
CA VAL A 135 2.85 -5.12 5.03
C VAL A 135 3.38 -4.16 3.98
N ALA A 136 2.68 -4.02 2.86
CA ALA A 136 3.08 -3.14 1.78
C ALA A 136 3.07 -1.68 2.23
N ALA A 137 2.00 -1.20 2.86
CA ALA A 137 1.91 0.17 3.35
C ALA A 137 3.00 0.49 4.39
N ALA A 138 3.22 -0.42 5.34
CA ALA A 138 4.29 -0.31 6.32
C ALA A 138 5.68 -0.20 5.68
N ALA A 139 5.92 -0.98 4.63
CA ALA A 139 7.19 -0.98 3.92
C ALA A 139 7.38 0.26 3.04
N VAL A 140 6.32 0.74 2.39
CA VAL A 140 6.33 2.02 1.65
C VAL A 140 6.64 3.19 2.59
N GLU A 141 6.09 3.17 3.81
CA GLU A 141 6.42 4.18 4.82
C GLU A 141 7.88 4.10 5.25
N SER A 142 8.33 2.88 5.58
CA SER A 142 9.65 2.68 6.17
C SER A 142 10.79 2.88 5.16
N THR A 143 10.56 2.61 3.88
CA THR A 143 11.60 2.63 2.85
C THR A 143 11.49 3.82 1.89
N GLY A 144 10.30 4.41 1.76
CA GLY A 144 9.98 5.38 0.71
C GLY A 144 9.84 4.77 -0.69
N ILE A 145 10.05 3.45 -0.87
CA ILE A 145 9.97 2.78 -2.17
C ILE A 145 8.52 2.40 -2.46
N SER A 146 8.04 2.69 -3.66
CA SER A 146 6.72 2.29 -4.17
C SER A 146 6.74 2.28 -5.71
N PRO A 147 5.94 1.47 -6.41
CA PRO A 147 4.81 0.63 -5.95
C PRO A 147 5.22 -0.71 -5.33
N TYR A 148 4.24 -1.55 -4.97
CA TYR A 148 4.47 -2.92 -4.54
C TYR A 148 3.94 -3.95 -5.55
N TRP A 149 4.50 -5.15 -5.55
CA TRP A 149 4.03 -6.30 -6.32
C TRP A 149 3.97 -7.53 -5.44
N THR A 150 3.02 -8.43 -5.70
CA THR A 150 2.93 -9.72 -5.02
C THR A 150 3.13 -10.87 -5.99
N ALA A 151 3.79 -11.92 -5.53
CA ALA A 151 3.93 -13.16 -6.28
C ALA A 151 3.82 -14.35 -5.34
N GLN A 152 3.17 -15.41 -5.82
CA GLN A 152 3.13 -16.68 -5.10
C GLN A 152 4.43 -17.45 -5.36
N HIS A 153 5.01 -18.00 -4.29
CA HIS A 153 6.13 -18.94 -4.36
C HIS A 153 5.61 -20.36 -4.60
N ASP A 154 6.49 -21.28 -5.03
CA ASP A 154 6.11 -22.67 -5.38
C ASP A 154 5.50 -23.46 -4.21
N ASP A 155 5.82 -23.05 -2.98
CA ASP A 155 5.32 -23.59 -1.70
C ASP A 155 3.90 -23.07 -1.34
N GLY A 156 3.38 -22.10 -2.09
CA GLY A 156 2.07 -21.49 -1.88
C GLY A 156 2.08 -20.25 -0.99
N ASP A 157 3.25 -19.84 -0.51
CA ASP A 157 3.44 -18.61 0.26
C ASP A 157 3.40 -17.37 -0.64
N LEU A 158 3.01 -16.23 -0.07
CA LEU A 158 2.86 -14.99 -0.82
C LEU A 158 4.01 -14.05 -0.49
N ALA A 159 4.83 -13.74 -1.48
CA ALA A 159 5.88 -12.75 -1.35
C ALA A 159 5.39 -11.35 -1.71
N VAL A 160 5.78 -10.37 -0.90
CA VAL A 160 5.55 -8.95 -1.12
C VAL A 160 6.88 -8.30 -1.50
N TYR A 161 6.90 -7.64 -2.65
CA TYR A 161 8.06 -6.93 -3.17
C TYR A 161 7.78 -5.45 -3.30
N LEU A 162 8.78 -4.60 -3.05
CA LEU A 162 8.77 -3.21 -3.50
C LEU A 162 9.53 -3.08 -4.80
N LEU A 163 8.98 -2.27 -5.70
CA LEU A 163 9.51 -1.98 -7.03
C LEU A 163 10.20 -0.61 -7.02
N ASP A 164 11.49 -0.57 -7.32
CA ASP A 164 12.34 0.61 -7.03
C ASP A 164 12.52 1.55 -8.24
N ASP A 165 12.42 1.01 -9.45
CA ASP A 165 12.74 1.69 -10.71
C ASP A 165 11.51 1.94 -11.60
N VAL A 166 10.30 1.87 -11.03
CA VAL A 166 9.07 2.25 -11.74
C VAL A 166 8.84 3.75 -11.55
N ALA A 167 9.07 4.53 -12.61
CA ALA A 167 8.86 5.97 -12.62
C ALA A 167 7.37 6.32 -12.70
N LEU A 168 6.69 6.34 -11.55
CA LEU A 168 5.30 6.81 -11.43
C LEU A 168 5.26 8.24 -10.87
N PRO A 169 4.35 9.10 -11.35
CA PRO A 169 4.16 10.43 -10.78
C PRO A 169 3.71 10.36 -9.31
N GLU A 170 4.14 11.32 -8.50
CA GLU A 170 3.61 11.46 -7.14
C GLU A 170 2.11 11.77 -7.18
N PRO A 171 1.28 11.20 -6.29
CA PRO A 171 -0.16 11.42 -6.35
C PRO A 171 -0.51 12.90 -6.18
N THR A 172 -1.42 13.38 -7.03
CA THR A 172 -1.94 14.73 -7.02
C THR A 172 -3.19 14.83 -6.15
N PHE A 173 -3.64 16.06 -5.87
CA PHE A 173 -4.90 16.26 -5.15
C PHE A 173 -6.10 15.78 -5.96
N ALA A 174 -6.03 15.86 -7.30
CA ALA A 174 -7.04 15.30 -8.20
C ALA A 174 -7.09 13.76 -8.12
N ASP A 175 -5.94 13.08 -8.04
CA ASP A 175 -5.91 11.61 -7.86
C ASP A 175 -6.55 11.21 -6.54
N PHE A 176 -6.24 11.94 -5.46
CA PHE A 176 -6.90 11.77 -4.17
C PHE A 176 -8.42 11.98 -4.29
N ALA A 177 -8.86 13.12 -4.85
CA ALA A 177 -10.27 13.46 -4.92
C ALA A 177 -11.11 12.50 -5.78
N THR A 178 -10.54 12.00 -6.88
CA THR A 178 -11.22 11.09 -7.80
C THR A 178 -11.22 9.65 -7.30
N THR A 179 -10.16 9.23 -6.60
CA THR A 179 -10.04 7.84 -6.10
C THR A 179 -10.74 7.66 -4.77
N MET A 180 -10.77 8.69 -3.91
CA MET A 180 -11.28 8.60 -2.54
C MET A 180 -12.68 7.96 -2.47
N PRO A 181 -13.69 8.35 -3.27
CA PRO A 181 -15.03 7.74 -3.20
C PRO A 181 -15.04 6.22 -3.37
N THR A 182 -14.13 5.68 -4.19
CA THR A 182 -14.03 4.23 -4.44
C THR A 182 -13.30 3.52 -3.31
N VAL A 183 -12.20 4.09 -2.81
CA VAL A 183 -11.34 3.42 -1.81
C VAL A 183 -11.77 3.65 -0.37
N MET A 184 -12.71 4.59 -0.15
CA MET A 184 -13.22 5.03 1.15
C MET A 184 -13.67 3.91 2.09
N ARG A 185 -14.09 2.76 1.56
CA ARG A 185 -14.60 1.63 2.35
C ARG A 185 -13.76 0.36 2.21
N SER A 186 -12.83 0.33 1.26
CA SER A 186 -12.00 -0.84 0.97
C SER A 186 -10.57 -0.70 1.47
N LEU A 187 -10.18 0.49 1.95
CA LEU A 187 -8.85 0.70 2.50
C LEU A 187 -8.71 -0.11 3.80
N ALA A 188 -7.71 -1.00 3.85
CA ALA A 188 -7.39 -1.84 5.00
C ALA A 188 -6.72 -1.02 6.11
N VAL A 189 -7.50 -0.21 6.82
CA VAL A 189 -7.03 0.64 7.93
C VAL A 189 -7.93 0.54 9.15
N ASN A 190 -7.33 0.68 10.33
CA ASN A 190 -8.11 0.80 11.57
C ASN A 190 -8.73 2.19 11.72
N ASP A 191 -8.03 3.23 11.25
CA ASP A 191 -8.51 4.62 11.30
C ASP A 191 -8.20 5.38 9.99
N HIS A 192 -9.25 5.66 9.21
CA HIS A 192 -9.14 6.39 7.93
C HIS A 192 -8.60 7.81 8.11
N ARG A 193 -8.78 8.40 9.30
CA ARG A 193 -8.28 9.75 9.59
C ARG A 193 -6.75 9.76 9.62
N VAL A 194 -6.13 8.69 10.09
CA VAL A 194 -4.67 8.52 10.11
C VAL A 194 -4.13 8.41 8.69
N ALA A 195 -4.80 7.64 7.82
CA ALA A 195 -4.42 7.50 6.41
C ALA A 195 -4.51 8.81 5.63
N ILE A 196 -5.59 9.57 5.84
CA ILE A 196 -5.73 10.90 5.23
C ILE A 196 -4.66 11.85 5.76
N HIS A 197 -4.37 11.79 7.07
CA HIS A 197 -3.32 12.60 7.67
C HIS A 197 -1.93 12.29 7.10
N GLY A 198 -1.56 11.02 6.97
CA GLY A 198 -0.26 10.65 6.41
C GLY A 198 -0.13 10.99 4.93
N MET A 199 -1.20 10.83 4.15
CA MET A 199 -1.24 11.31 2.76
C MET A 199 -1.00 12.82 2.66
N ALA A 200 -1.73 13.61 3.45
CA ALA A 200 -1.57 15.06 3.46
C ALA A 200 -0.18 15.49 3.90
N ALA A 201 0.35 14.89 4.98
CA ALA A 201 1.70 15.19 5.45
C ALA A 201 2.77 14.88 4.39
N ARG A 202 2.66 13.74 3.71
CA ARG A 202 3.61 13.32 2.65
C ARG A 202 3.56 14.23 1.42
N ARG A 203 2.39 14.79 1.10
CA ARG A 203 2.22 15.70 -0.05
C ARG A 203 2.33 17.18 0.30
N GLY A 204 2.48 17.52 1.58
CA GLY A 204 2.49 18.90 2.05
C GLY A 204 1.12 19.59 2.01
N TRP A 205 0.05 18.81 2.02
CA TRP A 205 -1.32 19.32 2.11
C TRP A 205 -1.69 19.66 3.55
N HIS A 206 -2.61 20.59 3.71
CA HIS A 206 -3.08 21.04 5.02
C HIS A 206 -4.37 20.31 5.39
N ILE A 207 -4.52 20.02 6.68
CA ILE A 207 -5.73 19.44 7.26
C ILE A 207 -6.27 20.37 8.34
N SER A 208 -7.58 20.59 8.33
CA SER A 208 -8.32 21.14 9.46
C SER A 208 -9.49 20.25 9.84
N TRP A 209 -9.81 20.23 11.14
CA TRP A 209 -10.92 19.45 11.68
C TRP A 209 -12.04 20.36 12.16
N ARG A 210 -13.27 20.03 11.78
CA ARG A 210 -14.49 20.71 12.25
C ARG A 210 -15.41 19.73 12.95
N THR A 211 -16.17 20.21 13.92
CA THR A 211 -17.24 19.43 14.56
C THR A 211 -18.40 19.27 13.59
N GLY A 212 -18.84 18.04 13.35
CA GLY A 212 -20.06 17.79 12.60
C GLY A 212 -21.32 18.16 13.37
N SER A 213 -22.46 18.10 12.66
CA SER A 213 -23.77 18.54 13.11
C SER A 213 -24.34 17.77 14.32
N ASP A 214 -23.75 16.62 14.68
CA ASP A 214 -24.19 15.75 15.78
C ASP A 214 -23.50 16.02 17.13
N GLY A 215 -23.00 17.25 17.32
CA GLY A 215 -22.30 17.65 18.55
C GLY A 215 -20.85 17.18 18.61
N GLY A 216 -20.19 17.07 17.46
CA GLY A 216 -18.76 16.74 17.35
C GLY A 216 -18.41 15.26 17.45
N ARG A 217 -19.40 14.35 17.40
CA ARG A 217 -19.15 12.90 17.43
C ARG A 217 -18.84 12.34 16.04
N SER A 218 -19.25 13.07 15.01
CA SER A 218 -18.98 12.80 13.60
C SER A 218 -18.13 13.95 13.06
N PRO A 219 -16.79 13.87 13.15
CA PRO A 219 -15.93 14.98 12.74
C PRO A 219 -15.92 15.11 11.22
N ILE A 220 -15.61 16.32 10.74
CA ILE A 220 -15.37 16.62 9.33
C ILE A 220 -13.90 16.97 9.18
N CYS A 221 -13.21 16.30 8.25
CA CYS A 221 -11.85 16.61 7.85
C CYS A 221 -11.89 17.43 6.57
N ASP A 222 -11.34 18.64 6.61
CA ASP A 222 -11.06 19.41 5.41
C ASP A 222 -9.60 19.22 5.04
N VAL A 223 -9.34 18.75 3.82
CA VAL A 223 -7.99 18.57 3.26
C VAL A 223 -7.82 19.57 2.13
N THR A 224 -6.69 20.26 2.04
CA THR A 224 -6.42 21.23 0.97
C THR A 224 -4.97 21.22 0.52
N ASP A 225 -4.74 21.33 -0.78
CA ASP A 225 -3.43 21.59 -1.37
C ASP A 225 -3.08 23.08 -1.46
N GLY A 226 -3.97 23.96 -0.98
CA GLY A 226 -3.87 25.42 -1.05
C GLY A 226 -4.73 26.04 -2.15
N GLU A 227 -5.21 25.25 -3.11
CA GLU A 227 -6.05 25.69 -4.21
C GLU A 227 -7.40 24.97 -4.20
N SER A 228 -7.37 23.65 -4.06
CA SER A 228 -8.53 22.76 -3.99
C SER A 228 -8.83 22.35 -2.56
N VAL A 229 -10.07 21.97 -2.28
CA VAL A 229 -10.51 21.51 -0.95
C VAL A 229 -11.33 20.23 -1.08
N ALA A 230 -11.10 19.28 -0.19
CA ALA A 230 -11.92 18.09 -0.04
C ALA A 230 -12.46 18.01 1.38
N HIS A 231 -13.73 17.62 1.50
CA HIS A 231 -14.43 17.45 2.76
C HIS A 231 -14.75 15.97 2.96
N VAL A 232 -14.29 15.41 4.06
CA VAL A 232 -14.55 14.02 4.43
C VAL A 232 -15.31 14.00 5.75
N GLU A 233 -16.54 13.49 5.73
CA GLU A 233 -17.33 13.30 6.95
C GLU A 233 -17.12 11.89 7.49
N PHE A 234 -16.97 11.76 8.81
CA PHE A 234 -16.78 10.47 9.46
C PHE A 234 -17.93 10.16 10.40
N ASP A 235 -18.28 8.88 10.53
CA ASP A 235 -19.12 8.42 11.63
C ASP A 235 -18.35 8.36 12.96
N ARG A 236 -19.08 7.98 14.02
CA ARG A 236 -18.55 7.83 15.38
C ARG A 236 -17.46 6.76 15.53
N ARG A 237 -17.27 5.92 14.52
CA ARG A 237 -16.25 4.87 14.46
C ARG A 237 -15.08 5.26 13.54
N ALA A 238 -14.98 6.54 13.19
CA ALA A 238 -13.94 7.06 12.28
C ALA A 238 -13.98 6.44 10.87
N ARG A 239 -15.15 5.94 10.45
CA ARG A 239 -15.34 5.46 9.07
C ARG A 239 -15.89 6.61 8.24
N PRO A 240 -15.35 6.88 7.05
CA PRO A 240 -15.88 7.93 6.22
C PRO A 240 -17.30 7.56 5.74
N VAL A 241 -18.22 8.51 5.82
CA VAL A 241 -19.64 8.35 5.44
C VAL A 241 -20.04 9.24 4.27
N ASP A 242 -19.35 10.36 4.09
CA ASP A 242 -19.56 11.28 2.98
C ASP A 242 -18.24 11.89 2.51
N PHE A 243 -18.20 12.25 1.23
CA PHE A 243 -17.04 12.84 0.57
C PHE A 243 -17.51 13.86 -0.48
N SER A 244 -16.95 15.06 -0.43
CA SER A 244 -17.10 16.06 -1.48
C SER A 244 -15.79 16.78 -1.75
N CYS A 245 -15.61 17.32 -2.94
CA CYS A 245 -14.45 18.11 -3.28
C CYS A 245 -14.79 19.29 -4.20
N GLU A 246 -14.03 20.36 -4.02
CA GLU A 246 -13.97 21.53 -4.89
C GLU A 246 -12.57 21.55 -5.52
N LEU A 247 -12.47 21.10 -6.77
CA LEU A 247 -11.21 21.10 -7.53
C LEU A 247 -11.08 22.38 -8.35
N VAL A 248 -9.92 23.03 -8.28
CA VAL A 248 -9.63 24.17 -9.14
C VAL A 248 -9.55 23.72 -10.60
N GLY A 249 -10.23 24.44 -11.49
CA GLY A 249 -10.24 24.16 -12.93
C GLY A 249 -11.34 23.21 -13.41
N GLN A 250 -12.22 22.73 -12.51
CA GLN A 250 -13.47 22.06 -12.87
C GLN A 250 -14.66 22.99 -12.60
N ALA A 251 -15.01 23.81 -13.58
CA ALA A 251 -16.26 24.57 -13.65
C ALA A 251 -17.00 24.22 -14.95
#